data_AF-A0A671EVI7-F1
#
_entry.id   AF-A0A671EVI7-F1
#
_cell.length_a   1.000
_cell.length_b   1.000
_cell.length_c   1.000
_cell.angle_alpha   90.00
_cell.angle_beta   90.00
_cell.angle_gamma   90.00
#
_symmetry.space_group_name_H-M   'P 1'
#
loop_
_entity.id
_entity.type
_entity.pdbx_description
1 polymer ?
#
loop_
_entity_poly.entity_id
_entity_poly.type
_entity_poly.pdbx_seq_one_letter_code
_entity_poly.pdbx_strand_id
1 'polypeptide(L)'
;MGYMMTKKHLEINPNHPIVETLWQKVEADKNDKAVKDLVVLLFETVLLSSGFSLEDPQTHSNHIYCMIDRSSTCRPCALCIVSP
;
A
#
# COMPACT_ATOMS: atom_id res chain seq x y z
N MET A 1 21.07 -19.16 2.59
CA MET A 1 20.57 -19.61 3.92
C MET A 1 19.08 -19.85 3.76
N GLY A 2 18.62 -21.06 4.05
CA GLY A 2 17.39 -21.67 3.53
C GLY A 2 16.13 -20.80 3.57
N TYR A 3 15.43 -20.83 2.44
CA TYR A 3 14.08 -20.35 2.22
C TYR A 3 13.11 -20.92 3.28
N MET A 4 13.00 -20.25 4.42
CA MET A 4 11.84 -20.43 5.31
C MET A 4 10.68 -19.62 4.76
N MET A 5 10.08 -20.11 3.66
CA MET A 5 8.75 -19.66 3.25
C MET A 5 7.72 -20.31 4.17
N THR A 6 7.77 -20.02 5.47
CA THR A 6 6.66 -20.30 6.36
C THR A 6 5.48 -19.49 5.84
N LYS A 7 4.36 -20.16 5.54
CA LYS A 7 3.13 -19.47 5.11
C LYS A 7 2.71 -18.53 6.25
N LYS A 8 2.90 -17.23 6.04
CA LYS A 8 2.52 -16.21 7.02
C LYS A 8 1.02 -15.98 6.86
N HIS A 9 0.27 -16.23 7.93
CA HIS A 9 -1.17 -15.99 7.95
C HIS A 9 -1.43 -14.53 8.32
N LEU A 10 -2.08 -13.79 7.43
CA LEU A 10 -2.60 -12.46 7.72
C LEU A 10 -4.01 -12.63 8.29
N GLU A 11 -4.18 -12.34 9.58
CA GLU A 11 -5.51 -12.25 10.19
C GLU A 11 -6.13 -10.89 9.87
N ILE A 12 -7.32 -10.91 9.25
CA ILE A 12 -8.04 -9.70 8.86
C ILE A 12 -9.26 -9.55 9.77
N ASN A 13 -9.40 -8.39 10.41
CA ASN A 13 -10.61 -8.03 11.13
C ASN A 13 -11.66 -7.47 10.14
N PRO A 14 -12.81 -8.13 9.94
CA PRO A 14 -13.84 -7.67 9.01
C PRO A 14 -14.52 -6.35 9.43
N ASN A 15 -14.44 -5.97 10.71
CA ASN A 15 -15.02 -4.72 11.23
C ASN A 15 -14.12 -3.49 11.01
N HIS A 16 -12.95 -3.67 10.39
CA HIS A 16 -12.04 -2.56 10.16
C HIS A 16 -12.47 -1.75 8.92
N PRO A 17 -12.60 -0.41 9.01
CA PRO A 17 -13.12 0.41 7.90
C PRO A 17 -12.29 0.30 6.61
N ILE A 18 -10.98 0.02 6.72
CA ILE A 18 -10.11 -0.21 5.56
C ILE A 18 -10.55 -1.46 4.77
N VAL A 19 -10.96 -2.52 5.46
CA VAL A 19 -11.36 -3.80 4.83
C VAL A 19 -12.71 -3.63 4.11
N GLU A 20 -13.65 -2.92 4.73
CA GLU A 20 -14.91 -2.55 4.10
C GLU A 20 -14.71 -1.68 2.85
N THR A 21 -13.82 -0.67 2.94
CA THR A 21 -13.49 0.20 1.80
C THR A 21 -12.81 -0.57 0.66
N LEU A 22 -11.92 -1.52 0.99
CA LEU A 22 -11.29 -2.40 0.00
C LEU A 22 -12.33 -3.29 -0.68
N TRP A 23 -13.27 -3.85 0.08
CA TRP A 23 -14.35 -4.66 -0.45
C TRP A 23 -15.19 -3.89 -1.47
N GLN A 24 -15.65 -2.68 -1.11
CA GLN A 24 -16.42 -1.82 -2.01
C GLN A 24 -15.63 -1.45 -3.28
N LYS A 25 -14.33 -1.17 -3.16
CA LYS A 25 -13.47 -0.87 -4.32
C LYS A 25 -13.29 -2.08 -5.24
N VAL A 26 -13.18 -3.29 -4.70
CA VAL A 26 -13.11 -4.53 -5.49
C VAL A 26 -14.44 -4.85 -6.16
N GLU A 27 -15.56 -4.59 -5.50
CA GLU A 27 -16.90 -4.74 -6.11
C GLU A 27 -17.10 -3.78 -7.27
N ALA A 28 -16.62 -2.53 -7.16
CA ALA A 28 -16.67 -1.54 -8.23
C ALA A 28 -15.77 -1.93 -9.41
N ASP A 29 -14.49 -2.25 -9.16
CA ASP A 29 -13.51 -2.57 -10.20
C ASP A 29 -12.55 -3.68 -9.75
N LYS A 30 -12.85 -4.92 -10.15
CA LYS A 30 -12.09 -6.12 -9.77
C LYS A 30 -10.63 -6.13 -10.26
N ASN A 31 -10.29 -5.30 -11.24
CA ASN A 31 -8.97 -5.30 -11.88
C ASN A 31 -8.21 -3.98 -11.73
N ASP A 32 -8.61 -3.12 -10.79
CA ASP A 32 -7.87 -1.90 -10.50
C ASP A 32 -6.48 -2.26 -9.93
N LYS A 33 -5.43 -1.87 -10.67
CA LYS A 33 -4.03 -2.03 -10.28
C LYS A 33 -3.75 -1.33 -8.94
N ALA A 34 -4.39 -0.18 -8.68
CA ALA A 34 -4.22 0.57 -7.44
C ALA A 34 -4.68 -0.21 -6.21
N VAL A 35 -5.78 -0.95 -6.32
CA VAL A 35 -6.31 -1.77 -5.20
C VAL A 35 -5.39 -2.94 -4.92
N LYS A 36 -4.86 -3.60 -5.96
CA LYS A 36 -3.88 -4.68 -5.81
C LYS A 36 -2.59 -4.19 -5.16
N ASP A 37 -2.05 -3.06 -5.62
CA ASP A 37 -0.85 -2.44 -5.07
C ASP A 37 -1.06 -2.03 -3.59
N LEU A 38 -2.26 -1.54 -3.22
CA LEU A 38 -2.61 -1.20 -1.84
C LEU A 38 -2.66 -2.43 -0.93
N VAL A 39 -3.22 -3.55 -1.39
CA VAL A 39 -3.30 -4.79 -0.59
C VAL A 39 -1.89 -5.37 -0.34
N VAL A 40 -1.02 -5.34 -1.34
CA VAL A 40 0.38 -5.77 -1.19
C VAL A 40 1.10 -4.89 -0.17
N LEU A 41 0.95 -3.56 -0.26
CA LEU A 41 1.57 -2.63 0.69
C LEU A 41 1.05 -2.83 2.12
N LEU A 42 -0.24 -3.08 2.31
CA LEU A 42 -0.82 -3.40 3.62
C LEU A 42 -0.22 -4.70 4.19
N PHE A 43 -0.06 -5.73 3.37
CA PHE A 43 0.56 -6.98 3.80
C PHE A 43 2.01 -6.78 4.24
N GLU A 44 2.83 -6.10 3.43
CA GLU A 44 4.23 -5.79 3.74
C GLU A 44 4.36 -4.94 5.02
N THR A 45 3.47 -3.98 5.22
CA THR A 45 3.44 -3.13 6.41
C THR A 45 3.11 -3.92 7.67
N VAL A 46 2.12 -4.83 7.59
CA VAL A 46 1.76 -5.70 8.73
C VAL A 46 2.89 -6.69 9.02
N LEU A 47 3.58 -7.19 8.00
CA LEU A 47 4.77 -8.03 8.19
C LEU A 47 5.89 -7.30 8.93
N LEU A 48 6.17 -6.06 8.55
CA LEU A 48 7.14 -5.21 9.25
C LEU A 48 6.72 -4.96 10.70
N SER A 49 5.47 -4.61 10.93
CA SER A 49 4.93 -4.33 12.27
C SER A 49 4.96 -5.56 13.19
N SER A 50 4.76 -6.76 12.63
CA SER A 50 4.85 -8.03 13.36
C SER A 50 6.29 -8.53 13.58
N GLY A 51 7.30 -7.76 13.16
CA GLY A 51 8.70 -8.08 13.40
C GLY A 51 9.31 -9.08 12.42
N PHE A 52 8.67 -9.33 11.28
CA PHE A 52 9.26 -10.11 10.20
C PHE A 52 10.12 -9.23 9.30
N SER A 53 11.23 -9.80 8.82
CA SER A 53 12.03 -9.18 7.77
C SER A 53 11.27 -9.16 6.44
N LEU A 54 11.36 -8.04 5.72
CA LEU A 54 10.95 -7.94 4.33
C LEU A 54 11.95 -8.66 3.42
N GLU A 55 11.44 -9.24 2.33
CA GLU A 55 12.26 -9.88 1.31
C GLU A 55 12.97 -8.83 0.44
N ASP A 56 12.27 -7.74 0.08
CA ASP A 56 12.83 -6.63 -0.69
C ASP A 56 12.33 -5.25 -0.18
N PRO A 57 13.12 -4.54 0.66
CA PRO A 57 12.71 -3.25 1.22
C PRO A 57 12.70 -2.11 0.17
N GLN A 58 13.41 -2.26 -0.95
CA GLN A 58 13.42 -1.26 -2.03
C GLN A 58 12.08 -1.23 -2.76
N THR A 59 11.52 -2.40 -3.06
CA THR A 59 10.19 -2.55 -3.69
C THR A 59 9.10 -1.97 -2.79
N HIS A 60 9.15 -2.26 -1.48
CA HIS A 60 8.22 -1.68 -0.51
C HIS A 60 8.30 -0.14 -0.47
N SER A 61 9.52 0.41 -0.48
CA SER A 61 9.75 1.86 -0.52
C SER A 61 9.19 2.49 -1.81
N ASN A 62 9.40 1.84 -2.96
CA ASN A 62 8.85 2.30 -4.24
C ASN A 62 7.31 2.32 -4.25
N HIS A 63 6.66 1.34 -3.63
CA HIS A 63 5.20 1.33 -3.47
C HIS A 63 4.71 2.51 -2.62
N ILE A 64 5.43 2.85 -1.54
CA ILE A 64 5.12 4.02 -0.70
C ILE A 64 5.28 5.32 -1.50
N TYR A 65 6.37 5.47 -2.27
CA TYR A 65 6.56 6.66 -3.11
C TYR A 65 5.45 6.82 -4.16
N CYS A 66 5.03 5.72 -4.81
CA CYS A 66 3.90 5.74 -5.74
C CYS A 66 2.56 6.13 -5.06
N MET A 67 2.35 5.75 -3.80
CA MET A 67 1.18 6.18 -3.02
C MET A 67 1.20 7.69 -2.75
N ILE A 68 2.36 8.20 -2.34
CA ILE A 68 2.56 9.62 -2.04
C ILE A 68 2.36 10.45 -3.31
N ASP A 69 2.95 10.03 -4.44
CA ASP A 69 2.81 10.69 -5.74
C ASP A 69 1.33 10.85 -6.15
N ARG A 70 0.54 9.77 -6.04
CA ARG A 70 -0.91 9.78 -6.30
C ARG A 70 -1.68 10.71 -5.36
N SER A 71 -1.33 10.72 -4.08
CA SER A 71 -1.95 11.61 -3.09
C SER A 71 -1.59 13.08 -3.35
N SER A 72 -0.40 13.33 -3.90
CA SER A 72 0.09 14.64 -4.30
C SER A 72 -0.42 15.09 -5.66
N THR A 73 -1.64 14.70 -6.04
CA THR A 73 -2.45 15.50 -6.98
C THR A 73 -2.83 16.82 -6.29
N CYS A 74 -1.81 17.60 -5.95
CA CYS A 74 -1.85 19.02 -5.89
C CYS A 74 -2.41 19.43 -7.25
N ARG A 75 -3.67 19.87 -7.26
CA ARG A 75 -4.17 20.71 -8.34
C ARG A 75 -3.07 21.74 -8.63
N PRO A 76 -2.84 22.12 -9.90
CA PRO A 76 -2.15 23.37 -10.17
C PRO A 76 -3.08 24.49 -9.69
N CYS A 77 -3.17 24.69 -8.37
CA CYS A 77 -3.68 25.92 -7.81
C CYS A 77 -2.56 26.93 -8.04
N ALA A 78 -2.85 27.86 -8.96
CA ALA A 78 -2.09 29.07 -9.17
C ALA A 78 -1.63 29.69 -7.85
N LEU A 79 -0.42 30.27 -7.87
CA LEU A 79 0.25 31.03 -6.79
C LEU A 79 0.73 30.16 -5.61
N CYS A 80 2.02 30.11 -5.26
CA CYS A 80 2.95 31.23 -5.08
C CYS A 80 4.33 30.89 -5.68
N ILE A 81 4.78 31.62 -6.69
CA ILE A 81 5.71 32.77 -6.61
C ILE A 81 7.17 32.32 -6.45
N VAL A 82 7.83 32.34 -7.61
CA VAL A 82 9.17 32.86 -7.90
C VAL A 82 10.36 32.24 -7.17
N SER A 83 11.26 31.75 -8.03
CA SER A 83 12.71 31.55 -7.89
C SER A 83 13.42 32.45 -6.85
N PRO A 84 14.61 32.04 -6.37
CA PRO A 84 15.80 31.93 -7.22
C PRO A 84 16.16 30.50 -7.62
#